data_AF-A0A523QWF9-F1
#
_entry.id   AF-A0A523QWF9-F1
#
_cell.length_a   1.000
_cell.length_b   1.000
_cell.length_c   1.000
_cell.angle_alpha   90.00
_cell.angle_beta   90.00
_cell.angle_gamma   90.00
#
_symmetry.space_group_name_H-M   'P 1'
#
loop_
_entity.id
_entity.type
_entity.pdbx_description
1 polymer ?
#
loop_
_entity_poly.entity_id
_entity_poly.type
_entity_poly.pdbx_seq_one_letter_code
_entity_poly.pdbx_strand_id
1 'polypeptide(L)'
;MATLKETLAKKIPVLRDEIKGFVKENGDKVISDVTVKQAYGGMRGVKALVCDTSVVPPDKGLIIRGTPIGEMKDQLPEAVFYLLVTGEKPDDASVKELTKDLKSRSKVPEYVWKVLEAMPDDSHPMVMFSLGILAMEKESVYKKRYNEGMKKTEYWEPTLEDCLNLIAKLPTLAAGIYRLRFNKGPRIDP
;
A
#
# COMPACT_ATOMS: atom_id res chain seq x y z
N MET A 1 11.75 6.00 20.36
CA MET A 1 11.90 5.92 18.89
C MET A 1 10.66 6.52 18.27
N ALA A 2 10.76 7.05 17.05
CA ALA A 2 9.63 7.65 16.37
C ALA A 2 8.78 6.55 15.71
N THR A 3 7.46 6.64 15.84
CA THR A 3 6.54 5.71 15.18
C THR A 3 6.64 5.85 13.65
N LEU A 4 6.15 4.87 12.87
CA LEU A 4 6.10 4.97 11.40
C LEU A 4 5.47 6.30 10.93
N LYS A 5 4.37 6.71 11.59
CA LYS A 5 3.64 7.93 11.29
C LYS A 5 4.45 9.18 11.62
N GLU A 6 5.16 9.20 12.74
CA GLU A 6 6.01 10.32 13.14
C GLU A 6 7.22 10.48 12.22
N THR A 7 7.86 9.37 11.83
CA THR A 7 8.96 9.39 10.85
C THR A 7 8.45 9.93 9.51
N LEU A 8 7.31 9.44 9.02
CA LEU A 8 6.73 9.94 7.78
C LEU A 8 6.35 11.42 7.87
N ALA A 9 5.76 11.86 8.99
CA ALA A 9 5.39 13.26 9.21
C ALA A 9 6.59 14.21 9.12
N LYS A 10 7.76 13.80 9.62
CA LYS A 10 9.00 14.58 9.52
C LYS A 10 9.53 14.70 8.10
N LYS A 11 9.34 13.66 7.28
CA LYS A 11 9.84 13.60 5.89
C LYS A 11 8.99 14.34 4.88
N ILE A 12 7.66 14.34 5.07
CA ILE A 12 6.73 14.90 4.09
C ILE A 12 7.01 16.37 3.74
N PRO A 13 7.28 17.29 4.69
CA PRO A 13 7.60 18.68 4.34
C PRO A 13 8.84 18.80 3.46
N VAL A 14 9.90 18.07 3.79
CA VAL A 14 11.16 18.06 3.03
C VAL A 14 10.91 17.58 1.60
N LEU A 15 10.25 16.42 1.44
CA LEU A 15 9.92 15.87 0.12
C LEU A 15 9.02 16.79 -0.70
N ARG A 16 8.08 17.48 -0.07
CA ARG A 16 7.22 18.46 -0.76
C ARG A 16 8.03 19.61 -1.32
N ASP A 17 8.98 20.13 -0.55
CA ASP A 17 9.77 21.28 -0.98
C ASP A 17 10.82 20.89 -2.02
N GLU A 18 11.40 19.69 -1.91
CA GLU A 18 12.23 19.09 -2.97
C GLU A 18 11.46 18.96 -4.29
N ILE A 19 10.27 18.37 -4.27
CA ILE A 19 9.44 18.20 -5.47
C ILE A 19 9.05 19.56 -6.07
N LYS A 20 8.64 20.53 -5.23
CA LYS A 20 8.31 21.88 -5.69
C LYS A 20 9.51 22.56 -6.35
N GLY A 21 10.69 22.46 -5.74
CA GLY A 21 11.93 23.01 -6.30
C GLY A 21 12.26 22.36 -7.64
N PHE A 22 12.25 21.03 -7.69
CA PHE A 22 12.52 20.27 -8.90
C PHE A 22 11.58 20.62 -10.06
N VAL A 23 10.27 20.70 -9.80
CA VAL A 23 9.27 21.08 -10.81
C VAL A 23 9.43 22.53 -11.23
N LYS A 24 9.75 23.44 -10.30
CA LYS A 24 10.01 24.85 -10.63
C LYS A 24 11.21 25.00 -11.56
N GLU A 25 12.25 24.20 -11.37
CA GLU A 25 13.48 24.25 -12.17
C GLU A 25 13.37 23.49 -13.50
N ASN A 26 12.57 22.41 -13.56
CA ASN A 26 12.58 21.46 -14.68
C ASN A 26 11.21 21.22 -15.32
N GLY A 27 10.18 22.01 -14.99
CA GLY A 27 8.79 21.76 -15.38
C GLY A 27 8.56 21.66 -16.90
N ASP A 28 9.33 22.40 -17.70
CA ASP A 28 9.22 22.40 -19.17
C ASP A 28 10.13 21.37 -19.85
N LYS A 29 10.87 20.55 -19.09
CA LYS A 29 11.80 19.57 -19.65
C LYS A 29 11.04 18.36 -20.19
N VAL A 30 11.21 18.09 -21.49
CA VAL A 30 10.66 16.89 -22.14
C VAL A 30 11.31 15.64 -21.57
N ILE A 31 10.50 14.73 -21.01
CA ILE A 31 10.96 13.45 -20.44
C ILE A 31 10.72 12.23 -21.35
N SER A 32 9.82 12.36 -22.33
CA SER A 32 9.42 11.31 -23.26
C SER A 32 8.70 11.91 -24.47
N ASP A 33 8.95 11.35 -25.65
CA ASP A 33 8.13 11.56 -26.84
C ASP A 33 7.03 10.49 -26.95
N VAL A 34 5.95 10.81 -27.66
CA VAL A 34 4.80 9.89 -27.86
C VAL A 34 4.53 9.73 -29.36
N THR A 35 4.56 8.49 -29.83
CA THR A 35 4.24 8.11 -31.20
C THR A 35 2.85 7.48 -31.31
N VAL A 36 2.27 7.45 -32.52
CA VAL A 36 0.97 6.79 -32.78
C VAL A 36 0.98 5.31 -32.35
N LYS A 37 2.07 4.59 -32.60
CA LYS A 37 2.21 3.18 -32.18
C LYS A 37 2.16 3.02 -30.66
N GLN A 38 2.71 3.96 -29.91
CA GLN A 38 2.66 3.93 -28.44
C GLN A 38 1.27 4.27 -27.91
N ALA A 39 0.52 5.15 -28.59
CA ALA A 39 -0.87 5.45 -28.23
C ALA A 39 -1.76 4.21 -28.38
N TYR A 40 -1.70 3.51 -29.51
CA TYR A 40 -2.45 2.26 -29.72
C TYR A 40 -1.89 1.06 -28.95
N GLY A 41 -0.60 1.11 -28.59
CA GLY A 41 0.11 0.04 -27.89
C GLY A 41 0.08 0.15 -26.36
N GLY A 42 -0.76 1.02 -25.79
CA GLY A 42 -0.92 1.17 -24.34
C GLY A 42 0.30 1.80 -23.65
N MET A 43 0.82 2.90 -24.20
CA MET A 43 1.93 3.69 -23.62
C MET A 43 3.26 2.93 -23.47
N ARG A 44 3.47 1.85 -24.23
CA ARG A 44 4.72 1.07 -24.17
C ARG A 44 5.95 1.96 -24.39
N GLY A 45 6.84 2.01 -23.40
CA GLY A 45 8.08 2.80 -23.45
C GLY A 45 7.91 4.31 -23.22
N VAL A 46 6.70 4.78 -22.91
CA VAL A 46 6.43 6.18 -22.55
C VAL A 46 6.62 6.38 -21.06
N LYS A 47 7.41 7.38 -20.65
CA LYS A 47 7.54 7.76 -19.23
C LYS A 47 6.35 8.68 -18.86
N ALA A 48 5.40 8.16 -18.09
CA ALA A 48 4.12 8.83 -17.84
C ALA A 48 3.76 9.06 -16.36
N LEU A 49 4.49 8.46 -15.42
CA LEU A 49 4.21 8.58 -13.99
C LEU A 49 5.48 8.61 -13.14
N VAL A 50 5.35 9.20 -11.96
CA VAL A 50 6.37 9.18 -10.91
C VAL A 50 6.07 8.03 -9.95
N CYS A 51 7.09 7.25 -9.59
CA CYS A 51 7.02 6.19 -8.60
C CYS A 51 8.26 6.27 -7.71
N ASP A 52 8.11 6.78 -6.49
CA ASP A 52 9.24 7.03 -5.59
C ASP A 52 9.66 5.79 -4.78
N THR A 53 8.84 4.75 -4.78
CA THR A 53 9.03 3.56 -3.93
C THR A 53 10.03 2.57 -4.51
N SER A 54 10.06 2.41 -5.83
CA SER A 54 10.93 1.43 -6.49
C SER A 54 11.18 1.73 -7.97
N VAL A 55 12.25 1.15 -8.50
CA VAL A 55 12.63 1.20 -9.91
C VAL A 55 13.12 -0.18 -10.36
N VAL A 56 12.98 -0.48 -11.66
CA VAL A 56 13.43 -1.75 -12.25
C VAL A 56 14.35 -1.47 -13.45
N PRO A 57 15.66 -1.26 -13.24
CA PRO A 57 16.62 -1.22 -14.32
C PRO A 57 16.76 -2.61 -14.98
N PRO A 58 16.85 -2.71 -16.31
CA PRO A 58 16.93 -3.99 -17.02
C PRO A 58 18.09 -4.90 -16.56
N ASP A 59 19.19 -4.31 -16.11
CA ASP A 59 20.44 -4.96 -15.71
C ASP A 59 20.53 -5.29 -14.21
N LYS A 60 19.69 -4.66 -13.38
CA LYS A 60 19.78 -4.76 -11.90
C LYS A 60 18.56 -5.39 -11.24
N GLY A 61 17.46 -5.55 -11.96
CA GLY A 61 16.20 -6.03 -11.40
C GLY A 61 15.56 -5.00 -10.47
N LEU A 62 14.72 -5.46 -9.53
CA LEU A 62 13.96 -4.58 -8.64
C LEU A 62 14.86 -3.93 -7.59
N ILE A 63 14.78 -2.60 -7.49
CA ILE A 63 15.43 -1.79 -6.47
C ILE A 63 14.33 -1.03 -5.71
N ILE A 64 14.24 -1.25 -4.41
CA ILE A 64 13.27 -0.61 -3.51
C ILE A 64 13.99 0.47 -2.72
N ARG A 65 13.60 1.74 -2.88
CA ARG A 65 14.22 2.89 -2.20
C ARG A 65 15.77 2.85 -2.21
N GLY A 66 16.34 2.57 -3.38
CA GLY A 66 17.79 2.46 -3.57
C GLY A 66 18.44 1.16 -3.10
N THR A 67 17.69 0.24 -2.49
CA THR A 67 18.19 -1.06 -2.01
C THR A 67 17.75 -2.19 -2.96
N PRO A 68 18.68 -2.95 -3.57
CA PRO A 68 18.36 -4.12 -4.39
C PRO A 68 17.52 -5.15 -3.63
N ILE A 69 16.54 -5.77 -4.31
CA ILE A 69 15.62 -6.75 -3.70
C ILE A 69 16.36 -7.95 -3.06
N GLY A 70 17.51 -8.34 -3.63
CA GLY A 70 18.34 -9.43 -3.10
C GLY A 70 18.89 -9.17 -1.70
N GLU A 71 19.04 -7.91 -1.29
CA GLU A 71 19.47 -7.51 0.05
C GLU A 71 18.32 -7.59 1.08
N MET A 72 17.08 -7.78 0.64
CA MET A 72 15.89 -7.81 1.52
C MET A 72 15.35 -9.22 1.79
N LYS A 73 16.03 -10.26 1.29
CA LYS A 73 15.54 -11.65 1.34
C LYS A 73 15.22 -12.14 2.76
N ASP A 74 15.96 -11.66 3.77
CA ASP A 74 15.84 -12.06 5.16
C ASP A 74 15.07 -11.03 6.01
N GLN A 75 14.52 -9.99 5.37
CA GLN A 75 13.78 -8.93 6.05
C GLN A 75 12.30 -9.28 6.20
N LEU A 76 11.72 -8.89 7.34
CA LEU A 76 10.28 -9.00 7.54
C LEU A 76 9.52 -8.07 6.57
N PRO A 77 8.33 -8.45 6.08
CA PRO A 77 7.49 -7.59 5.26
C PRO A 77 7.23 -6.22 5.89
N GLU A 78 7.11 -6.14 7.21
CA GLU A 78 6.96 -4.90 7.96
C GLU A 78 8.17 -3.98 7.80
N ALA A 79 9.38 -4.54 7.77
CA ALA A 79 10.60 -3.76 7.56
C ALA A 79 10.67 -3.20 6.13
N VAL A 80 10.29 -4.02 5.13
CA VAL A 80 10.19 -3.61 3.73
C VAL A 80 9.12 -2.53 3.56
N PHE A 81 7.96 -2.67 4.20
CA PHE A 81 6.90 -1.67 4.18
C PHE A 81 7.34 -0.34 4.83
N TYR A 82 8.03 -0.40 5.96
CA TYR A 82 8.59 0.79 6.60
C TYR A 82 9.54 1.52 5.65
N LEU A 83 10.44 0.79 4.98
CA LEU A 83 11.34 1.35 3.99
C LEU A 83 10.56 1.98 2.82
N LEU A 84 9.57 1.29 2.25
CA LEU A 84 8.75 1.82 1.15
C LEU A 84 8.11 3.16 1.52
N VAL A 85 7.55 3.27 2.72
CA VAL A 85 6.83 4.45 3.20
C VAL A 85 7.78 5.60 3.55
N THR A 86 8.88 5.31 4.26
CA THR A 86 9.75 6.35 4.83
C THR A 86 11.03 6.61 4.02
N GLY A 87 11.44 5.67 3.17
CA GLY A 87 12.76 5.69 2.53
C GLY A 87 13.92 5.41 3.48
N GLU A 88 13.67 5.01 4.73
CA GLU A 88 14.69 4.67 5.73
C GLU A 88 14.58 3.21 6.14
N LYS A 89 15.75 2.59 6.40
CA LYS A 89 15.79 1.24 6.97
C LYS A 89 15.37 1.33 8.45
N PRO A 90 14.32 0.60 8.89
CA PRO A 90 13.92 0.62 10.29
C PRO A 90 14.94 -0.10 11.18
N ASP A 91 14.95 0.26 12.46
CA ASP A 91 15.57 -0.54 13.51
C ASP A 91 14.60 -1.62 14.03
N ASP A 92 15.13 -2.59 14.78
CA ASP A 92 14.35 -3.72 15.31
C ASP A 92 13.17 -3.29 16.19
N ALA A 93 13.31 -2.16 16.89
CA ALA A 93 12.27 -1.64 17.75
C ALA A 93 11.10 -1.07 16.94
N SER A 94 11.40 -0.33 15.86
CA SER A 94 10.40 0.19 14.94
C SER A 94 9.66 -0.95 14.22
N VAL A 95 10.36 -2.02 13.85
CA VAL A 95 9.73 -3.21 13.26
C VAL A 95 8.80 -3.87 14.28
N LYS A 96 9.23 -4.08 15.52
CA LYS A 96 8.40 -4.68 16.58
C LYS A 96 7.15 -3.84 16.86
N GLU A 97 7.29 -2.52 16.89
CA GLU A 97 6.17 -1.61 17.08
C GLU A 97 5.16 -1.71 15.93
N LEU A 98 5.64 -1.69 14.68
CA LEU A 98 4.79 -1.84 13.50
C LEU A 98 4.09 -3.20 13.45
N THR A 99 4.78 -4.29 13.75
CA THR A 99 4.18 -5.63 13.86
C THR A 99 3.08 -5.67 14.92
N LYS A 100 3.29 -5.04 16.09
CA LYS A 100 2.27 -4.92 17.13
C LYS A 100 1.06 -4.12 16.67
N ASP A 101 1.29 -2.99 16.00
CA ASP A 101 0.22 -2.14 15.46
C ASP A 101 -0.62 -2.88 14.41
N LEU A 102 0.03 -3.52 13.42
CA LEU A 102 -0.63 -4.32 12.40
C LEU A 102 -1.43 -5.47 13.02
N LYS A 103 -0.87 -6.18 14.01
CA LYS A 103 -1.60 -7.24 14.70
C LYS A 103 -2.88 -6.71 15.35
N SER A 104 -2.84 -5.53 15.98
CA SER A 104 -4.01 -4.92 16.61
C SER A 104 -5.12 -4.53 15.64
N ARG A 105 -4.78 -4.32 14.36
CA ARG A 105 -5.70 -3.89 13.28
C ARG A 105 -6.25 -5.04 12.43
N SER A 106 -5.79 -6.27 12.67
CA SER A 106 -5.99 -7.44 11.80
C SER A 106 -7.40 -8.02 11.75
N LYS A 107 -8.29 -7.58 12.65
CA LYS A 107 -9.67 -8.07 12.72
C LYS A 107 -10.50 -7.58 11.54
N VAL A 108 -11.04 -8.52 10.77
CA VAL A 108 -12.00 -8.24 9.68
C VAL A 108 -13.40 -8.11 10.27
N PRO A 109 -14.18 -7.05 9.93
CA PRO A 109 -15.55 -6.89 10.42
C PRO A 109 -16.47 -8.03 10.03
N GLU A 110 -17.39 -8.42 10.92
CA GLU A 110 -18.23 -9.61 10.71
C GLU A 110 -19.16 -9.52 9.50
N TYR A 111 -19.61 -8.31 9.15
CA TYR A 111 -20.46 -8.13 7.96
C TYR A 111 -19.74 -8.45 6.65
N VAL A 112 -18.41 -8.35 6.61
CA VAL A 112 -17.61 -8.69 5.42
C VAL A 112 -17.71 -10.19 5.17
N TRP A 113 -17.65 -11.00 6.22
CA TRP A 113 -17.80 -12.45 6.12
C TRP A 113 -19.19 -12.85 5.63
N LYS A 114 -20.24 -12.20 6.13
CA LYS A 114 -21.61 -12.42 5.63
C LYS A 114 -21.75 -12.13 4.13
N VAL A 115 -21.07 -11.10 3.63
CA VAL A 115 -21.03 -10.78 2.19
C VAL A 115 -20.35 -11.90 1.41
N LEU A 116 -19.21 -12.41 1.90
CA LEU A 116 -18.45 -13.48 1.24
C LEU A 116 -19.17 -14.83 1.30
N GLU A 117 -19.80 -15.16 2.43
CA GLU A 117 -20.57 -16.39 2.65
C GLU A 117 -21.86 -16.43 1.80
N ALA A 118 -22.34 -15.28 1.33
CA ALA A 118 -23.48 -15.19 0.41
C ALA A 118 -23.10 -15.40 -1.07
N MET A 119 -21.80 -15.45 -1.39
CA MET A 119 -21.35 -15.72 -2.76
C MET A 119 -21.51 -17.21 -3.10
N PRO A 120 -21.67 -17.57 -4.40
CA PRO A 120 -21.61 -18.96 -4.83
C PRO A 120 -20.31 -19.65 -4.39
N ASP A 121 -20.39 -20.92 -3.98
CA ASP A 121 -19.24 -21.70 -3.47
C ASP A 121 -18.09 -21.84 -4.48
N ASP A 122 -18.39 -21.71 -5.77
CA ASP A 122 -17.42 -21.81 -6.85
C ASP A 122 -16.78 -20.48 -7.26
N SER A 123 -17.17 -19.38 -6.60
CA SER A 123 -16.68 -18.02 -6.86
C SER A 123 -15.16 -17.94 -6.93
N HIS A 124 -14.64 -17.15 -7.87
CA HIS A 124 -13.21 -17.01 -8.05
C HIS A 124 -12.57 -16.30 -6.83
N PRO A 125 -11.47 -16.81 -6.24
CA PRO A 125 -10.86 -16.24 -5.02
C PRO A 125 -10.54 -14.75 -5.12
N MET A 126 -10.05 -14.29 -6.27
CA MET A 126 -9.76 -12.85 -6.46
C MET A 126 -11.01 -11.98 -6.49
N VAL A 127 -12.16 -12.50 -6.95
CA VAL A 127 -13.43 -11.77 -6.90
C VAL A 127 -13.89 -11.66 -5.45
N MET A 128 -13.81 -12.76 -4.68
CA MET A 128 -14.09 -12.76 -3.26
C MET A 128 -13.17 -11.78 -2.50
N PHE A 129 -11.88 -11.78 -2.81
CA PHE A 129 -10.90 -10.91 -2.16
C PHE A 129 -11.16 -9.43 -2.47
N SER A 130 -11.42 -9.10 -3.73
CA SER A 130 -11.78 -7.74 -4.14
C SER A 130 -13.08 -7.29 -3.47
N LEU A 131 -14.12 -8.12 -3.46
CA LEU A 131 -15.39 -7.79 -2.81
C LEU A 131 -15.23 -7.59 -1.30
N GLY A 132 -14.43 -8.44 -0.63
CA GLY A 132 -14.14 -8.29 0.79
C GLY A 132 -13.44 -6.96 1.11
N ILE A 133 -12.49 -6.55 0.28
CA ILE A 133 -11.84 -5.23 0.37
C ILE A 133 -12.85 -4.10 0.17
N LEU A 134 -13.68 -4.18 -0.88
CA LEU A 134 -14.70 -3.16 -1.17
C LEU A 134 -15.74 -3.04 -0.05
N ALA A 135 -16.17 -4.16 0.54
CA ALA A 135 -17.11 -4.16 1.66
C ALA A 135 -16.53 -3.41 2.87
N MET A 136 -15.22 -3.50 3.12
CA MET A 136 -14.53 -2.81 4.21
C MET A 136 -14.42 -1.28 4.02
N GLU A 137 -14.78 -0.73 2.86
CA GLU A 137 -14.73 0.71 2.59
C GLU A 137 -15.50 1.54 3.62
N LYS A 138 -16.56 0.97 4.21
CA LYS A 138 -17.34 1.57 5.30
C LYS A 138 -16.46 1.99 6.50
N GLU A 139 -15.35 1.30 6.75
CA GLU A 139 -14.43 1.58 7.85
C GLU A 139 -13.38 2.66 7.51
N SER A 140 -13.42 3.25 6.32
CA SER A 140 -12.42 4.23 5.86
C SER A 140 -12.40 5.49 6.74
N VAL A 141 -11.25 5.71 7.38
CA VAL A 141 -10.92 6.92 8.14
C VAL A 141 -10.77 8.10 7.19
N TYR A 142 -10.21 7.89 5.99
CA TYR A 142 -10.04 8.92 4.98
C TYR A 142 -11.38 9.49 4.55
N LYS A 143 -12.34 8.64 4.17
CA LYS A 143 -13.67 9.08 3.75
C LYS A 143 -14.38 9.87 4.84
N LYS A 144 -14.31 9.41 6.08
CA LYS A 144 -14.90 10.11 7.24
C LYS A 144 -14.30 11.51 7.41
N ARG A 145 -12.95 11.61 7.52
CA ARG A 145 -12.27 12.90 7.70
C ARG A 145 -12.44 13.84 6.50
N TYR A 146 -12.48 13.30 5.28
CA TYR A 146 -12.71 14.10 4.09
C TYR A 146 -14.11 14.76 4.11
N ASN A 147 -15.14 14.00 4.48
CA ASN A 147 -16.52 14.50 4.57
C ASN A 147 -16.73 15.52 5.70
N GLU A 148 -15.94 15.44 6.78
CA GLU A 148 -15.92 16.43 7.87
C GLU A 148 -15.21 17.74 7.47
N GLY A 149 -14.52 17.76 6.33
CA GLY A 149 -13.72 18.89 5.86
C GLY A 149 -12.31 18.87 6.45
N MET A 150 -11.33 18.49 5.63
CA MET A 150 -9.91 18.44 6.02
C MET A 150 -9.02 19.13 4.99
N LYS A 151 -7.86 19.64 5.41
CA LYS A 151 -6.94 20.31 4.49
C LYS A 151 -6.26 19.29 3.59
N LYS A 152 -6.03 19.66 2.32
CA LYS A 152 -5.28 18.81 1.36
C LYS A 152 -3.91 18.38 1.89
N THR A 153 -3.25 19.22 2.68
CA THR A 153 -1.94 18.93 3.29
C THR A 153 -1.99 17.80 4.32
N GLU A 154 -3.17 17.44 4.82
CA GLU A 154 -3.40 16.43 5.86
C GLU A 154 -3.91 15.11 5.27
N TYR A 155 -4.26 15.04 3.98
CA TYR A 155 -4.83 13.85 3.33
C TYR A 155 -4.02 12.57 3.56
N TRP A 156 -2.69 12.69 3.61
CA TRP A 156 -1.79 11.55 3.83
C TRP A 156 -2.01 10.86 5.18
N GLU A 157 -2.47 11.58 6.22
CA GLU A 157 -2.61 11.02 7.55
C GLU A 157 -3.68 9.93 7.61
N PRO A 158 -4.97 10.19 7.26
CA PRO A 158 -5.95 9.13 7.23
C PRO A 158 -5.74 8.16 6.07
N THR A 159 -5.07 8.55 4.99
CA THR A 159 -4.63 7.57 3.97
C THR A 159 -3.68 6.54 4.60
N LEU A 160 -2.71 6.97 5.42
CA LEU A 160 -1.81 6.05 6.10
C LEU A 160 -2.58 5.13 7.06
N GLU A 161 -3.53 5.67 7.84
CA GLU A 161 -4.38 4.85 8.73
C GLU A 161 -5.16 3.79 7.95
N ASP A 162 -5.79 4.16 6.83
CA ASP A 162 -6.53 3.22 5.99
C ASP A 162 -5.62 2.18 5.33
N CYS A 163 -4.42 2.57 4.87
CA CYS A 163 -3.43 1.64 4.34
C CYS A 163 -2.97 0.62 5.40
N LEU A 164 -2.67 1.06 6.62
CA LEU A 164 -2.29 0.19 7.74
C LEU A 164 -3.45 -0.74 8.13
N ASN A 165 -4.66 -0.18 8.23
CA ASN A 165 -5.88 -0.92 8.52
C ASN A 165 -6.17 -1.99 7.47
N LEU A 166 -5.90 -1.70 6.20
CA LEU A 166 -6.14 -2.62 5.09
C LEU A 166 -5.09 -3.72 5.10
N ILE A 167 -3.79 -3.38 5.06
CA ILE A 167 -2.68 -4.35 5.04
C ILE A 167 -2.77 -5.33 6.21
N ALA A 168 -3.12 -4.85 7.40
CA ALA A 168 -3.31 -5.69 8.58
C ALA A 168 -4.42 -6.75 8.41
N LYS A 169 -5.50 -6.41 7.68
CA LYS A 169 -6.67 -7.28 7.49
C LYS A 169 -6.54 -8.23 6.31
N LEU A 170 -5.71 -7.91 5.31
CA LEU A 170 -5.58 -8.71 4.08
C LEU A 170 -5.20 -10.18 4.34
N PRO A 171 -4.24 -10.52 5.25
CA PRO A 171 -3.90 -11.91 5.53
C PRO A 171 -5.08 -12.70 6.12
N THR A 172 -5.78 -12.12 7.10
CA THR A 172 -6.98 -12.72 7.71
C THR A 172 -8.06 -12.96 6.66
N LEU A 173 -8.32 -11.95 5.81
CA LEU A 173 -9.29 -12.03 4.72
C LEU A 173 -8.94 -13.13 3.72
N ALA A 174 -7.70 -13.15 3.24
CA ALA A 174 -7.21 -14.12 2.26
C ALA A 174 -7.25 -15.56 2.83
N ALA A 175 -6.82 -15.74 4.09
CA ALA A 175 -6.89 -17.03 4.76
C ALA A 175 -8.33 -17.51 4.93
N GLY A 176 -9.25 -16.62 5.33
CA GLY A 176 -10.67 -16.94 5.43
C GLY A 176 -11.28 -17.35 4.08
N ILE A 177 -10.97 -16.62 3.00
CA ILE A 177 -11.41 -16.95 1.64
C ILE A 177 -10.85 -18.31 1.20
N TYR A 178 -9.58 -18.59 1.45
CA TYR A 178 -8.98 -19.88 1.12
C TYR A 178 -9.71 -21.02 1.84
N ARG A 179 -10.05 -20.84 3.12
CA ARG A 179 -10.75 -21.87 3.89
C ARG A 179 -12.19 -22.07 3.45
N LEU A 180 -12.90 -20.98 3.13
CA LEU A 180 -14.25 -20.99 2.58
C LEU A 180 -14.29 -21.67 1.20
N ARG A 181 -13.46 -21.22 0.26
CA ARG A 181 -13.47 -21.68 -1.14
C ARG A 181 -13.02 -23.12 -1.34
N PHE A 182 -12.09 -23.58 -0.51
CA PHE A 182 -11.49 -24.92 -0.62
C PHE A 182 -11.90 -25.85 0.53
N ASN A 183 -12.97 -25.48 1.26
CA ASN A 183 -13.57 -26.25 2.33
C ASN A 183 -12.54 -26.79 3.35
N LYS A 184 -11.68 -25.91 3.87
CA LYS A 184 -10.59 -26.26 4.81
C LYS A 184 -11.01 -26.16 6.28
N GLY A 185 -12.32 -26.10 6.56
CA GLY A 185 -12.88 -25.93 7.90
C GLY A 185 -13.13 -24.47 8.29
N PRO A 186 -13.45 -24.21 9.58
CA PRO A 186 -13.89 -22.89 10.04
C PRO A 186 -12.77 -21.84 9.95
N ARG A 187 -13.14 -20.56 9.91
CA ARG A 187 -12.20 -19.42 9.98
C ARG A 187 -11.27 -19.53 11.21
N ILE A 188 -10.05 -19.02 11.08
CA ILE A 188 -9.06 -18.96 12.17
C ILE A 188 -8.94 -17.49 12.58
N ASP A 189 -9.06 -17.21 13.87
CA ASP A 189 -8.89 -15.86 14.40
C ASP A 189 -7.41 -15.43 14.37
N PRO A 190 -7.12 -14.13 14.14
CA PRO A 190 -5.76 -13.59 14.03
C PRO A 190 -4.99 -13.47 15.35
#